data_AF-A0A9P7WUY0-F1
#
_entry.id   AF-A0A9P7WUY0-F1
#
_cell.length_a   1.000
_cell.length_b   1.000
_cell.length_c   1.000
_cell.angle_alpha   90.00
_cell.angle_beta   90.00
_cell.angle_gamma   90.00
#
_symmetry.space_group_name_H-M   'P 1'
#
loop_
_entity.id
_entity.type
_entity.pdbx_description
1 polymer ?
#
loop_
_entity_poly.entity_id
_entity_poly.type
_entity_poly.pdbx_seq_one_letter_code
_entity_poly.pdbx_strand_id
1 'polypeptide(L)'
;MAAPYATPAFAVIPPLMTDESFVNGVWAHILGTYFLFPDFVIEPEKYTPRKNRADLYVHKIQGGRAMLCYEGKVKGGQDATFGLARAQAGVYMDETRARFGMVGIGREVVFITPQGSDLWDLKIDRSGKPVPVKGHNPLDILNDSAAIHTILTAIRNQPLT
;
A
#
# COMPACT_ATOMS: atom_id res chain seq x y z
N MET A 1 2.86 -4.38 -27.41
CA MET A 1 1.54 -3.74 -27.28
C MET A 1 1.45 -3.20 -25.86
N ALA A 2 1.34 -1.88 -25.70
CA ALA A 2 1.23 -1.24 -24.39
C ALA A 2 -0.15 -1.52 -23.77
N ALA A 3 -0.20 -1.83 -22.48
CA ALA A 3 -1.45 -2.13 -21.79
C ALA A 3 -2.37 -0.88 -21.74
N PRO A 4 -3.67 -0.97 -22.10
CA PRO A 4 -4.59 0.17 -22.15
C PRO A 4 -5.04 0.71 -20.78
N TYR A 5 -4.29 0.44 -19.71
CA TYR A 5 -4.67 0.74 -18.32
C TYR A 5 -3.58 1.43 -17.51
N ALA A 6 -2.67 2.17 -18.15
CA ALA A 6 -2.03 3.28 -17.43
C ALA A 6 -3.15 4.26 -17.09
N THR A 7 -3.80 4.05 -15.95
CA THR A 7 -4.83 4.96 -15.45
C THR A 7 -4.21 6.37 -15.44
N PRO A 8 -4.92 7.41 -15.92
CA PRO A 8 -4.39 8.77 -15.96
C PRO A 8 -3.84 9.27 -14.62
N ALA A 9 -4.29 8.65 -13.52
CA ALA A 9 -3.81 8.84 -12.15
C ALA A 9 -2.28 8.72 -11.99
N PHE A 10 -1.59 7.96 -12.84
CA PHE A 10 -0.15 7.70 -12.68
C PHE A 10 0.74 8.57 -13.58
N ALA A 11 0.20 9.23 -14.61
CA ALA A 11 1.02 9.75 -15.72
C ALA A 11 1.95 10.94 -15.40
N VAL A 12 1.81 11.61 -14.24
CA VAL A 12 2.51 12.88 -13.93
C VAL A 12 3.23 12.85 -12.57
N ILE A 13 3.49 11.67 -12.02
CA ILE A 13 4.11 11.58 -10.69
C ILE A 13 5.63 11.81 -10.79
N PRO A 14 6.19 12.84 -10.14
CA PRO A 14 7.61 13.11 -10.22
C PRO A 14 8.42 11.97 -9.55
N PRO A 15 9.59 11.60 -10.11
CA PRO A 15 10.44 10.56 -9.53
C PRO A 15 11.03 10.95 -8.16
N LEU A 16 11.11 12.25 -7.88
CA LEU A 16 11.53 12.81 -6.61
C LEU A 16 10.31 13.49 -5.97
N MET A 17 9.64 12.77 -5.08
CA MET A 17 8.73 13.37 -4.13
C MET A 17 9.59 13.98 -3.03
N THR A 18 9.56 15.31 -2.91
CA THR A 18 10.57 16.09 -2.20
C THR A 18 10.49 16.01 -0.68
N ASP A 19 9.35 15.58 -0.14
CA ASP A 19 9.08 15.46 1.28
C ASP A 19 8.06 14.35 1.56
N GLU A 20 8.04 13.86 2.81
CA GLU A 20 7.27 12.68 3.23
C GLU A 20 5.77 12.95 3.14
N SER A 21 5.35 14.18 3.46
CA SER A 21 3.96 14.61 3.34
C SER A 21 3.48 14.57 1.89
N PHE A 22 4.30 14.98 0.93
CA PHE A 22 3.99 14.87 -0.49
C PHE A 22 3.92 13.41 -0.96
N VAL A 23 4.83 12.54 -0.49
CA VAL A 23 4.76 11.09 -0.75
C VAL A 23 3.41 10.54 -0.27
N ASN A 24 3.07 10.80 0.99
CA ASN A 24 1.84 10.32 1.62
C ASN A 24 0.60 10.87 0.91
N GLY A 25 0.62 12.14 0.50
CA GLY A 25 -0.45 12.77 -0.27
C GLY A 25 -0.68 12.11 -1.63
N VAL A 26 0.38 11.85 -2.39
CA VAL A 26 0.28 11.15 -3.68
C VAL A 26 -0.33 9.76 -3.48
N TRP A 27 0.16 9.00 -2.50
CA TRP A 27 -0.36 7.67 -2.23
C TRP A 27 -1.80 7.68 -1.70
N ALA A 28 -2.18 8.66 -0.89
CA ALA A 28 -3.57 8.86 -0.45
C ALA A 28 -4.50 9.10 -1.65
N HIS A 29 -4.09 9.95 -2.60
CA HIS A 29 -4.86 10.19 -3.82
C HIS A 29 -4.96 8.94 -4.71
N ILE A 30 -3.87 8.19 -4.88
CA ILE A 30 -3.89 6.91 -5.61
C ILE A 30 -4.87 5.96 -4.95
N LEU A 31 -4.74 5.71 -3.65
CA LEU A 31 -5.63 4.82 -2.88
C LEU A 31 -7.09 5.28 -3.00
N GLY A 32 -7.33 6.60 -2.99
CA GLY A 32 -8.66 7.20 -3.17
C GLY A 32 -9.33 6.88 -4.50
N THR A 33 -8.58 6.46 -5.53
CA THR A 33 -9.18 5.99 -6.80
C THR A 33 -9.68 4.54 -6.74
N TYR A 34 -9.22 3.74 -5.76
CA TYR A 34 -9.56 2.33 -5.60
C TYR A 34 -10.55 2.10 -4.45
N PHE A 35 -10.37 2.82 -3.33
CA PHE A 35 -11.12 2.65 -2.11
C PHE A 35 -12.08 3.82 -1.91
N LEU A 36 -13.21 3.76 -2.61
CA LEU A 36 -14.19 4.84 -2.68
C LEU A 36 -15.20 4.81 -1.52
N PHE A 37 -15.60 5.99 -1.07
CA PHE A 37 -16.79 6.17 -0.22
C PHE A 37 -18.07 5.85 -1.01
N PRO A 38 -19.11 5.23 -0.41
CA PRO A 38 -19.28 4.91 1.01
C PRO A 38 -18.76 3.54 1.44
N ASP A 39 -18.09 2.78 0.58
CA ASP A 39 -17.64 1.44 0.96
C ASP A 39 -16.37 1.49 1.82
N PHE A 40 -15.54 2.50 1.59
CA PHE A 40 -14.26 2.69 2.25
C PHE A 40 -14.05 4.12 2.74
N VAL A 41 -13.21 4.26 3.76
CA VAL A 41 -12.65 5.53 4.23
C VAL A 41 -11.14 5.41 4.29
N ILE A 42 -10.43 6.43 3.81
CA ILE A 42 -8.99 6.58 3.98
C ILE A 42 -8.78 7.53 5.14
N GLU A 43 -8.18 7.03 6.22
CA GLU A 43 -7.94 7.76 7.46
C GLU A 43 -6.44 8.05 7.59
N PRO A 44 -6.01 9.32 7.44
CA PRO A 44 -4.61 9.69 7.63
C PRO A 44 -4.24 9.77 9.12
N GLU A 45 -2.98 9.48 9.43
CA GLU A 45 -2.34 9.82 10.71
C GLU A 45 -3.05 9.23 11.96
N LYS A 46 -3.68 8.07 11.83
CA LYS A 46 -4.40 7.41 12.92
C LYS A 46 -3.44 6.76 13.90
N TYR A 47 -3.64 7.05 15.19
CA TYR A 47 -2.95 6.34 16.26
C TYR A 47 -3.56 4.95 16.51
N THR A 48 -2.69 3.95 16.66
CA THR A 48 -3.05 2.64 17.20
C THR A 48 -3.21 2.71 18.72
N PRO A 49 -3.81 1.67 19.37
CA PRO A 49 -3.88 1.61 20.82
C PRO A 49 -2.53 1.67 21.55
N ARG A 50 -1.43 1.33 20.86
CA ARG A 50 -0.07 1.39 21.41
C ARG A 50 0.67 2.69 21.06
N LYS A 51 -0.06 3.70 20.58
CA LYS A 51 0.47 5.02 20.20
C LYS A 51 1.45 5.00 19.01
N ASN A 52 1.45 3.92 18.24
CA ASN A 52 2.06 3.92 16.91
C ASN A 52 1.13 4.66 15.94
N ARG A 53 1.67 5.18 14.84
CA ARG A 53 0.91 5.97 13.87
C ARG A 53 1.37 5.60 12.47
N ALA A 54 0.48 4.95 11.72
CA ALA A 54 0.68 4.76 10.29
C ALA A 54 0.28 6.05 9.55
N ASP A 55 0.93 6.29 8.41
CA ASP A 55 0.62 7.45 7.57
C ASP A 55 -0.82 7.42 7.06
N LEU A 56 -1.30 6.25 6.59
CA LEU A 56 -2.69 6.07 6.15
C LEU A 56 -3.23 4.70 6.56
N TYR A 57 -4.53 4.66 6.85
CA TYR A 57 -5.32 3.42 6.89
C TYR A 57 -6.45 3.47 5.87
N VAL A 58 -6.71 2.33 5.24
CA VAL A 58 -7.93 2.10 4.47
C VAL A 58 -8.86 1.24 5.31
N HIS A 59 -10.00 1.79 5.68
CA HIS A 59 -11.06 1.10 6.42
C HIS A 59 -12.19 0.71 5.49
N LYS A 60 -12.69 -0.52 5.62
CA LYS A 60 -14.01 -0.86 5.06
C LYS A 60 -15.06 -0.38 6.05
N ILE A 61 -16.00 0.47 5.62
CA ILE A 61 -17.00 1.06 6.53
C ILE A 61 -17.84 -0.05 7.15
N GLN A 62 -18.31 -0.97 6.32
CA GLN A 62 -19.01 -2.16 6.80
C GLN A 62 -18.04 -3.02 7.63
N GLY A 63 -18.34 -3.19 8.93
CA GLY A 63 -17.53 -3.96 9.87
C GLY A 63 -16.36 -3.18 10.51
N GLY A 64 -16.09 -1.94 10.09
CA GLY A 64 -15.14 -1.03 10.74
C GLY A 64 -13.67 -1.50 10.76
N ARG A 65 -13.33 -2.54 9.99
CA ARG A 65 -11.99 -3.17 10.03
C ARG A 65 -11.03 -2.47 9.08
N ALA A 66 -9.79 -2.30 9.52
CA ALA A 66 -8.69 -1.88 8.65
C ALA A 66 -8.43 -2.98 7.60
N MET A 67 -8.48 -2.62 6.33
CA MET A 67 -8.15 -3.50 5.21
C MET A 67 -6.66 -3.43 4.88
N LEU A 68 -6.14 -2.20 4.85
CA LEU A 68 -4.78 -1.88 4.46
C LEU A 68 -4.22 -0.79 5.36
N CYS A 69 -2.99 -0.92 5.81
CA CYS A 69 -2.20 0.18 6.37
C CYS A 69 -1.08 0.57 5.41
N TYR A 70 -0.72 1.84 5.40
CA TYR A 70 0.31 2.39 4.53
C TYR A 70 1.37 3.12 5.36
N GLU A 71 2.63 2.89 5.02
CA GLU A 71 3.80 3.60 5.53
C GLU A 71 4.60 4.16 4.34
N GLY A 72 4.78 5.47 4.30
CA GLY A 72 5.50 6.20 3.27
C GLY A 72 6.86 6.69 3.76
N LYS A 73 7.83 6.75 2.85
CA LYS A 73 9.14 7.36 3.09
C LYS A 73 9.60 8.15 1.87
N VAL A 74 10.39 9.20 2.11
CA VAL A 74 11.08 9.95 1.05
C VAL A 74 12.26 9.15 0.54
N LYS A 75 12.42 9.02 -0.78
CA LYS A 75 13.59 8.36 -1.37
C LYS A 75 14.89 9.05 -0.93
N GLY A 76 15.82 8.29 -0.36
CA GLY A 76 17.09 8.82 0.16
C GLY A 76 17.02 9.42 1.57
N GLY A 77 15.86 9.37 2.24
CA GLY A 77 15.75 9.70 3.66
C GLY A 77 16.48 8.71 4.56
N GLN A 78 16.76 9.12 5.81
CA GLN A 78 17.53 8.35 6.78
C GLN A 78 16.94 6.95 7.07
N ASP A 79 15.61 6.83 7.05
CA ASP A 79 14.87 5.57 7.27
C ASP A 79 14.20 5.03 5.99
N ALA A 80 14.61 5.51 4.82
CA ALA A 80 13.99 5.19 3.54
C ALA A 80 14.43 3.85 2.96
N THR A 81 14.40 2.80 3.78
CA THR A 81 14.60 1.42 3.32
C THR A 81 13.31 0.63 3.46
N PHE A 82 13.04 -0.24 2.48
CA PHE A 82 11.88 -1.11 2.55
C PHE A 82 11.93 -2.05 3.76
N GLY A 83 13.12 -2.41 4.26
CA GLY A 83 13.25 -3.24 5.45
C GLY A 83 12.71 -2.56 6.72
N LEU A 84 13.11 -1.32 6.96
CA LEU A 84 12.66 -0.55 8.13
C LEU A 84 11.16 -0.21 8.03
N ALA A 85 10.73 0.32 6.89
CA ALA A 85 9.33 0.69 6.69
C ALA A 85 8.41 -0.54 6.67
N ARG A 86 8.87 -1.71 6.20
CA ARG A 86 8.15 -2.99 6.34
C ARG A 86 8.00 -3.40 7.81
N ALA A 87 9.05 -3.26 8.62
CA ALA A 87 8.97 -3.58 10.03
C ALA A 87 7.94 -2.69 10.76
N GLN A 88 7.93 -1.39 10.45
CA GLN A 88 6.92 -0.44 10.95
C GLN A 88 5.50 -0.82 10.49
N ALA A 89 5.31 -1.06 9.19
CA ALA A 89 4.03 -1.52 8.66
C ALA A 89 3.56 -2.82 9.33
N GLY A 90 4.45 -3.76 9.60
CA GLY A 90 4.15 -4.99 10.35
C GLY A 90 3.55 -4.75 11.72
N VAL A 91 4.14 -3.83 12.49
CA VAL A 91 3.62 -3.43 13.81
C VAL A 91 2.20 -2.88 13.69
N TYR A 92 1.94 -2.02 12.69
CA TYR A 92 0.60 -1.47 12.47
C TYR A 92 -0.41 -2.54 12.07
N MET A 93 0.00 -3.48 11.21
CA MET A 93 -0.86 -4.60 10.79
C MET A 93 -1.25 -5.46 11.98
N ASP A 94 -0.30 -5.79 12.86
CA ASP A 94 -0.55 -6.58 14.07
C ASP A 94 -1.51 -5.86 15.03
N GLU A 95 -1.30 -4.56 15.23
CA GLU A 95 -2.08 -3.76 16.18
C GLU A 95 -3.50 -3.45 15.70
N THR A 96 -3.69 -3.30 14.38
CA THR A 96 -4.99 -2.96 13.79
C THR A 96 -5.71 -4.15 13.16
N ARG A 97 -5.04 -5.32 13.13
CA ARG A 97 -5.47 -6.52 12.39
C ARG A 97 -5.74 -6.24 10.91
N ALA A 98 -5.00 -5.28 10.34
CA ALA A 98 -5.03 -5.00 8.92
C ALA A 98 -4.53 -6.21 8.15
N ARG A 99 -5.25 -6.59 7.11
CA ARG A 99 -4.95 -7.79 6.34
C ARG A 99 -3.80 -7.58 5.36
N PHE A 100 -3.64 -6.34 4.92
CA PHE A 100 -2.60 -5.93 3.98
C PHE A 100 -1.83 -4.75 4.55
N GLY A 101 -0.56 -4.69 4.18
CA GLY A 101 0.28 -3.52 4.37
C GLY A 101 0.75 -3.02 3.02
N MET A 102 1.13 -1.76 2.99
CA MET A 102 1.70 -1.12 1.82
C MET A 102 2.83 -0.21 2.28
N VAL A 103 3.98 -0.33 1.64
CA VAL A 103 5.16 0.47 1.96
C VAL A 103 5.53 1.24 0.72
N GLY A 104 5.46 2.56 0.77
CA GLY A 104 5.85 3.45 -0.33
C GLY A 104 7.18 4.13 -0.05
N ILE A 105 8.12 4.11 -1.01
CA ILE A 105 9.35 4.92 -0.95
C ILE A 105 9.43 5.75 -2.23
N GLY A 106 9.06 7.02 -2.13
CA GLY A 106 8.79 7.85 -3.30
C GLY A 106 7.77 7.18 -4.23
N ARG A 107 8.19 6.87 -5.46
CA ARG A 107 7.35 6.20 -6.48
C ARG A 107 7.37 4.67 -6.44
N GLU A 108 8.17 4.08 -5.57
CA GLU A 108 8.27 2.63 -5.46
C GLU A 108 7.36 2.14 -4.33
N VAL A 109 6.73 0.99 -4.50
CA VAL A 109 5.83 0.41 -3.49
C VAL A 109 6.03 -1.09 -3.35
N VAL A 110 5.88 -1.58 -2.13
CA VAL A 110 5.69 -3.01 -1.87
C VAL A 110 4.34 -3.19 -1.19
N PHE A 111 3.58 -4.18 -1.64
CA PHE A 111 2.39 -4.66 -0.95
C PHE A 111 2.75 -5.89 -0.15
N ILE A 112 2.34 -5.94 1.12
CA ILE A 112 2.66 -7.03 2.03
C ILE A 112 1.41 -7.65 2.64
N THR A 113 1.51 -8.93 2.98
CA THR A 113 0.47 -9.70 3.67
C THR A 113 1.11 -10.62 4.72
N PRO A 114 0.44 -10.90 5.85
CA PRO A 114 0.94 -11.87 6.82
C PRO A 114 0.92 -13.28 6.23
N GLN A 115 1.95 -14.07 6.55
CA GLN A 115 2.08 -15.50 6.28
C GLN A 115 2.70 -16.16 7.50
N GLY A 116 1.87 -16.63 8.43
CA GLY A 116 2.33 -17.08 9.74
C GLY A 116 2.89 -15.91 10.55
N SER A 117 4.12 -16.03 11.04
CA SER A 117 4.85 -14.96 11.74
C SER A 117 5.59 -14.00 10.82
N ASP A 118 5.63 -14.28 9.52
CA ASP A 118 6.37 -13.49 8.53
C ASP A 118 5.43 -12.57 7.74
N LEU A 119 6.00 -11.49 7.19
CA LEU A 119 5.35 -10.69 6.15
C LEU A 119 5.90 -11.12 4.81
N TRP A 120 5.03 -11.36 3.83
CA TRP A 120 5.39 -11.72 2.45
C TRP A 120 4.88 -10.65 1.48
N ASP A 121 5.56 -10.50 0.36
CA ASP A 121 5.18 -9.54 -0.67
C ASP A 121 4.06 -10.09 -1.54
N LEU A 122 3.20 -9.23 -2.06
CA LEU A 122 2.27 -9.60 -3.12
C LEU A 122 2.92 -9.37 -4.48
N LYS A 123 2.92 -10.42 -5.30
CA LYS A 123 3.36 -10.37 -6.70
C LYS A 123 2.24 -10.88 -7.60
N ILE A 124 2.16 -10.37 -8.83
CA ILE A 124 1.29 -10.93 -9.86
C ILE A 124 1.90 -12.20 -10.44
N ASP A 125 1.20 -13.32 -10.34
CA ASP A 125 1.59 -14.59 -10.95
C ASP A 125 1.35 -14.61 -12.47
N ARG A 126 1.71 -15.72 -13.13
CA ARG A 126 1.51 -15.89 -14.58
C ARG A 126 0.03 -15.87 -15.00
N SER A 127 -0.89 -16.09 -14.07
CA SER A 127 -2.34 -16.06 -14.29
C SER A 127 -2.97 -14.68 -14.07
N GLY A 128 -2.16 -13.67 -13.70
CA GLY A 128 -2.65 -12.33 -13.40
C GLY A 128 -3.22 -12.17 -11.98
N LYS A 129 -2.93 -13.09 -11.07
CA LYS A 129 -3.44 -13.05 -9.69
C LYS A 129 -2.36 -12.62 -8.70
N PRO A 130 -2.68 -11.76 -7.71
CA PRO A 130 -1.79 -11.50 -6.59
C PRO A 130 -1.58 -12.77 -5.77
N VAL A 131 -0.32 -13.14 -5.57
CA VAL A 131 0.10 -14.27 -4.74
C VAL A 131 1.15 -13.81 -3.73
N PRO A 132 1.13 -14.32 -2.48
CA PRO A 132 2.19 -14.07 -1.52
C PRO A 132 3.50 -14.74 -1.99
N VAL A 133 4.61 -14.00 -1.94
CA VAL A 133 5.95 -14.50 -2.21
C VAL A 133 6.94 -14.02 -1.15
N LYS A 134 7.85 -14.90 -0.75
CA LYS A 134 8.96 -14.51 0.13
C LYS A 134 9.97 -13.67 -0.69
N GLY A 135 10.41 -12.54 -0.14
CA GLY A 135 11.44 -11.70 -0.76
C GLY A 135 11.05 -10.24 -0.79
N HIS A 136 11.65 -9.50 -1.73
CA HIS A 136 11.45 -8.08 -1.92
C HIS A 136 11.12 -7.80 -3.40
N ASN A 137 9.90 -7.33 -3.68
CA ASN A 137 9.36 -7.08 -5.01
C ASN A 137 8.80 -5.65 -5.08
N PRO A 138 9.66 -4.61 -5.09
CA PRO A 138 9.21 -3.24 -5.28
C PRO A 138 8.62 -3.09 -6.68
N LEU A 139 7.50 -2.37 -6.75
CA LEU A 139 6.80 -1.98 -7.96
C LEU A 139 6.91 -0.48 -8.12
N ASP A 140 7.20 -0.04 -9.32
CA ASP A 140 7.28 1.36 -9.68
C ASP A 140 5.93 1.87 -10.20
N ILE A 141 5.40 2.97 -9.67
CA ILE A 141 4.07 3.47 -10.05
C ILE A 141 3.89 3.64 -11.56
N LEU A 142 4.90 4.12 -12.30
CA LEU A 142 4.76 4.35 -13.74
C LEU A 142 4.96 3.06 -14.52
N ASN A 143 6.01 2.31 -14.18
CA ASN A 143 6.43 1.16 -14.97
C ASN A 143 5.55 -0.08 -14.68
N ASP A 144 5.04 -0.19 -13.47
CA ASP A 144 4.31 -1.36 -12.96
C ASP A 144 2.84 -1.03 -12.62
N SER A 145 2.30 0.07 -13.16
CA SER A 145 0.92 0.53 -12.93
C SER A 145 -0.14 -0.57 -13.11
N ALA A 146 0.01 -1.46 -14.10
CA ALA A 146 -0.91 -2.57 -14.32
C ALA A 146 -0.86 -3.61 -13.19
N ALA A 147 0.32 -3.90 -12.64
CA ALA A 147 0.48 -4.81 -11.52
C ALA A 147 -0.10 -4.19 -10.24
N ILE A 148 0.20 -2.92 -9.99
CA ILE A 148 -0.35 -2.14 -8.86
C ILE A 148 -1.87 -2.11 -8.92
N HIS A 149 -2.45 -1.80 -10.09
CA HIS A 149 -3.89 -1.80 -10.31
C HIS A 149 -4.52 -3.15 -9.97
N THR A 150 -3.89 -4.24 -10.43
CA THR A 150 -4.37 -5.60 -10.19
C THR A 150 -4.34 -5.96 -8.71
N ILE A 151 -3.26 -5.63 -7.99
CA ILE A 151 -3.13 -5.88 -6.56
C ILE A 151 -4.18 -5.07 -5.77
N LEU A 152 -4.29 -3.77 -6.01
CA LEU A 152 -5.23 -2.90 -5.30
C LEU A 152 -6.70 -3.32 -5.54
N THR A 153 -7.04 -3.70 -6.77
CA THR A 153 -8.37 -4.21 -7.11
C THR A 153 -8.67 -5.52 -6.38
N ALA A 154 -7.69 -6.43 -6.30
CA ALA A 154 -7.85 -7.67 -5.55
C ALA A 154 -8.03 -7.41 -4.05
N ILE A 155 -7.23 -6.51 -3.46
CA ILE A 155 -7.34 -6.12 -2.04
C ILE A 155 -8.73 -5.54 -1.74
N ARG A 156 -9.20 -4.60 -2.57
CA ARG A 156 -10.54 -3.99 -2.45
C ARG A 156 -11.65 -5.06 -2.41
N ASN A 157 -11.53 -6.08 -3.25
CA ASN A 157 -12.56 -7.11 -3.41
C ASN A 157 -12.46 -8.26 -2.38
N GLN A 158 -11.50 -8.23 -1.46
CA GLN A 158 -11.39 -9.27 -0.44
C GLN A 158 -12.58 -9.23 0.56
N PRO A 159 -13.20 -10.38 0.85
CA PRO A 159 -14.22 -10.46 1.90
C PRO A 159 -13.60 -10.25 3.28
N LEU A 160 -14.42 -9.74 4.21
CA LEU A 160 -14.09 -9.71 5.62
C LEU A 160 -14.35 -11.11 6.19
N THR A 161 -13.29 -11.89 6.37
CA THR A 161 -13.32 -13.16 7.11
C THR A 161 -12.86 -12.96 8.54
#